data_AF-A0A7C7SNB5-F1
#
_entry.id   AF-A0A7C7SNB5-F1
#
_cell.length_a   1.000
_cell.length_b   1.000
_cell.length_c   1.000
_cell.angle_alpha   90.00
_cell.angle_beta   90.00
_cell.angle_gamma   90.00
#
_symmetry.space_group_name_H-M   'P 1'
#
loop_
_entity.id
_entity.type
_entity.pdbx_description
1 polymer ?
#
loop_
_entity_poly.entity_id
_entity_poly.type
_entity_poly.pdbx_seq_one_letter_code
_entity_poly.pdbx_strand_id
1 'polypeptide(L)'
;MGGIIGAVGSAGMRRRRPCTSGDTMQSDVTQGPRRESGRRRRPFVVTIRVIALGLGLVWSCASVLAQAPPSIADRTQGMQRIEGFMPMHWDARAGTLWMEIARFDSELLYVRGLAAGVGSNDIGLDRGQIGATAIVRFERVGPKVLMVQPNQRFRVDSDNADEVRALEEAFATSVLWGFTVEAEANGVALVDVTPFVLRDAHGAADQLPGAYTLDLTRSAVYLPRTKGFPQNTELEATLTFTGDGRGAGAGFGRGSIRAVAPSCARARPSMSPRPRP
;
A
#
# COMPACT_ATOMS: atom_id res chain seq x y z
N MET A 1 -22.55 37.44 -19.80
CA MET A 1 -23.03 38.30 -18.70
C MET A 1 -22.06 38.10 -17.54
N GLY A 2 -21.30 39.04 -16.99
CA GLY A 2 -21.33 40.50 -17.03
C GLY A 2 -21.18 41.02 -15.58
N GLY A 3 -20.16 41.85 -15.31
CA GLY A 3 -19.90 42.60 -14.05
C GLY A 3 -18.76 42.00 -13.22
N ILE A 4 -17.55 42.57 -13.04
CA ILE A 4 -17.01 43.94 -12.89
C ILE A 4 -17.53 44.72 -11.68
N ILE A 5 -16.69 44.83 -10.64
CA ILE A 5 -16.35 46.02 -9.80
C ILE A 5 -14.96 45.67 -9.19
N GLY A 6 -13.90 46.48 -9.13
CA GLY A 6 -13.64 47.90 -9.37
C GLY A 6 -12.47 48.30 -8.47
N ALA A 7 -11.39 48.82 -9.04
CA ALA A 7 -10.10 49.11 -8.41
C ALA A 7 -9.98 50.55 -7.88
N VAL A 8 -9.06 50.79 -6.93
CA VAL A 8 -8.25 52.02 -6.70
C VAL A 8 -7.01 51.60 -5.87
N GLY A 9 -5.75 51.97 -6.09
CA GLY A 9 -5.10 52.85 -7.05
C GLY A 9 -3.80 53.45 -6.46
N SER A 10 -2.68 53.34 -7.21
CA SER A 10 -1.49 54.23 -7.24
C SER A 10 -0.56 54.28 -6.00
N ALA A 11 0.76 54.49 -6.06
CA ALA A 11 1.66 55.02 -7.09
C ALA A 11 3.13 54.64 -6.75
N GLY A 12 4.03 54.52 -7.75
CA GLY A 12 5.46 54.25 -7.50
C GLY A 12 6.39 54.20 -8.72
N MET A 13 6.18 55.13 -9.64
CA MET A 13 6.93 55.57 -10.83
C MET A 13 8.50 55.43 -10.89
N ARG A 14 8.99 54.77 -11.96
CA ARG A 14 10.18 55.05 -12.85
C ARG A 14 11.62 54.89 -12.29
N ARG A 15 12.60 54.35 -13.04
CA ARG A 15 13.21 54.75 -14.35
C ARG A 15 13.88 53.49 -15.01
N ARG A 16 13.77 53.13 -16.32
CA ARG A 16 14.42 53.63 -17.58
C ARG A 16 15.95 53.84 -17.43
N ARG A 17 16.92 53.31 -18.21
CA ARG A 17 17.16 52.69 -19.56
C ARG A 17 18.63 52.08 -19.52
N PRO A 18 19.40 51.88 -20.63
CA PRO A 18 19.35 50.86 -21.70
C PRO A 18 20.71 50.12 -21.95
N CYS A 19 20.70 49.24 -22.96
CA CYS A 19 21.76 48.60 -23.74
C CYS A 19 23.23 49.05 -23.65
N THR A 20 24.16 48.08 -23.71
CA THR A 20 25.44 48.21 -24.44
C THR A 20 25.82 46.89 -25.11
N SER A 21 26.07 46.98 -26.42
CA SER A 21 26.72 46.05 -27.34
C SER A 21 28.23 45.97 -27.11
N GLY A 22 28.87 44.91 -27.60
CA GLY A 22 30.32 44.82 -27.73
C GLY A 22 30.77 43.53 -28.42
N ASP A 23 30.85 43.59 -29.75
CA ASP A 23 31.45 42.59 -30.64
C ASP A 23 32.94 42.36 -30.34
N THR A 24 33.43 41.14 -30.58
CA THR A 24 34.77 40.96 -31.16
C THR A 24 34.81 39.69 -32.03
N MET A 25 35.12 39.90 -33.32
CA MET A 25 35.67 38.93 -34.28
C MET A 25 36.93 38.24 -33.68
N GLN A 26 37.47 37.10 -34.13
CA GLN A 26 37.88 36.76 -35.49
C GLN A 26 38.46 35.31 -35.52
N SER A 27 38.53 34.79 -36.73
CA SER A 27 39.16 33.59 -37.32
C SER A 27 40.57 33.17 -36.86
N ASP A 28 40.85 31.85 -36.91
CA ASP A 28 41.86 31.16 -37.78
C ASP A 28 41.98 29.70 -37.31
N VAL A 29 41.67 28.64 -38.08
CA VAL A 29 42.31 28.08 -39.28
C VAL A 29 43.83 28.00 -39.20
N THR A 30 44.36 26.81 -38.94
CA THR A 30 45.61 26.37 -39.58
C THR A 30 45.64 24.84 -39.76
N GLN A 31 45.74 24.44 -41.02
CA GLN A 31 45.97 23.06 -41.49
C GLN A 31 47.46 22.82 -41.76
N GLY A 32 47.89 21.56 -41.57
CA GLY A 32 48.90 20.87 -42.39
C GLY A 32 50.30 20.69 -41.79
N PRO A 33 51.15 19.77 -42.32
CA PRO A 33 51.00 19.06 -43.59
C PRO A 33 51.15 17.52 -43.56
N ARG A 34 50.75 16.91 -44.69
CA ARG A 34 50.92 15.51 -45.11
C ARG A 34 52.38 15.12 -45.36
N ARG A 35 52.68 13.82 -45.23
CA ARG A 35 53.61 13.10 -46.13
C ARG A 35 53.05 11.73 -46.53
N GLU A 36 53.06 11.51 -47.84
CA GLU A 36 52.64 10.30 -48.54
C GLU A 36 53.78 9.28 -48.74
N SER A 37 53.33 8.06 -49.05
CA SER A 37 53.90 7.11 -50.02
C SER A 37 54.65 5.90 -49.46
N GLY A 38 54.30 4.73 -50.00
CA GLY A 38 55.03 3.49 -49.72
C GLY A 38 54.30 2.19 -50.05
N ARG A 39 53.64 2.09 -51.21
CA ARG A 39 53.02 0.87 -51.74
C ARG A 39 54.08 -0.24 -51.97
N ARG A 40 53.95 -1.41 -51.33
CA ARG A 40 54.46 -2.68 -51.88
C ARG A 40 53.45 -3.80 -51.73
N ARG A 41 53.01 -4.32 -52.87
CA ARG A 41 52.24 -5.55 -53.05
C ARG A 41 53.21 -6.72 -53.23
N ARG A 42 52.87 -7.91 -52.72
CA ARG A 42 52.92 -9.20 -53.44
C ARG A 42 52.20 -10.33 -52.66
N PRO A 43 51.72 -11.39 -53.34
CA PRO A 43 50.58 -12.22 -52.91
C PRO A 43 50.94 -13.72 -52.68
N PHE A 44 49.90 -14.55 -52.43
CA PHE A 44 49.85 -16.03 -52.53
C PHE A 44 50.50 -16.76 -51.31
N VAL A 45 49.93 -17.73 -50.59
CA VAL A 45 49.05 -18.88 -50.90
C VAL A 45 48.27 -19.33 -49.65
N VAL A 46 46.98 -19.63 -49.85
CA VAL A 46 46.11 -20.68 -49.28
C VAL A 46 46.66 -21.52 -48.11
N THR A 47 45.91 -21.58 -47.00
CA THR A 47 45.44 -22.87 -46.41
C THR A 47 44.16 -22.62 -45.60
N ILE A 48 43.02 -23.01 -46.18
CA ILE A 48 41.79 -23.33 -45.45
C ILE A 48 42.03 -24.64 -44.72
N ARG A 49 41.74 -24.72 -43.41
CA ARG A 49 41.02 -25.84 -42.76
C ARG A 49 40.68 -25.54 -41.29
N VAL A 50 39.36 -25.56 -41.01
CA VAL A 50 38.68 -26.33 -39.94
C VAL A 50 38.96 -25.79 -38.50
N ILE A 51 38.00 -25.37 -37.67
CA ILE A 51 36.83 -26.08 -37.13
C ILE A 51 35.84 -25.04 -36.57
N ALA A 52 34.56 -25.30 -36.82
CA ALA A 52 33.39 -24.63 -36.28
C ALA A 52 33.37 -24.58 -34.74
N LEU A 53 33.25 -23.39 -34.17
CA LEU A 53 32.70 -23.18 -32.83
C LEU A 53 32.11 -21.77 -32.72
N GLY A 54 31.14 -21.46 -33.59
CA GLY A 54 30.59 -20.10 -33.75
C GLY A 54 29.09 -20.03 -33.95
N LEU A 55 28.34 -21.08 -33.60
CA LEU A 55 26.87 -21.06 -33.53
C LEU A 55 26.44 -21.69 -32.21
N GLY A 56 26.31 -20.85 -31.20
CA GLY A 56 25.88 -21.29 -29.87
C GLY A 56 25.44 -20.14 -28.98
N LEU A 57 25.03 -19.01 -29.55
CA LEU A 57 24.30 -17.98 -28.82
C LEU A 57 22.81 -18.12 -29.14
N VAL A 58 22.26 -19.30 -28.85
CA VAL A 58 20.81 -19.45 -28.68
C VAL A 58 20.50 -18.66 -27.43
N TRP A 59 20.05 -17.43 -27.63
CA TRP A 59 19.48 -16.57 -26.62
C TRP A 59 18.23 -17.30 -26.13
N SER A 60 18.39 -18.14 -25.11
CA SER A 60 17.29 -18.74 -24.38
C SER A 60 16.51 -17.58 -23.77
N CYS A 61 15.44 -17.19 -24.47
CA CYS A 61 14.31 -16.53 -23.87
C CYS A 61 13.76 -17.51 -22.83
N ALA A 62 14.31 -17.45 -21.61
CA ALA A 62 13.66 -18.09 -20.47
C ALA A 62 12.36 -17.33 -20.31
N SER A 63 11.30 -17.88 -20.88
CA SER A 63 9.94 -17.52 -20.55
C SER A 63 9.84 -17.58 -19.03
N VAL A 64 9.78 -16.42 -18.38
CA VAL A 64 9.33 -16.33 -17.00
C VAL A 64 7.86 -16.70 -17.05
N LEU A 65 7.59 -18.01 -17.05
CA LEU A 65 6.28 -18.54 -16.72
C LEU A 65 6.01 -17.98 -15.33
N ALA A 66 4.96 -17.17 -15.20
CA ALA A 66 4.46 -16.74 -13.92
C ALA A 66 4.23 -18.01 -13.09
N GLN A 67 5.14 -18.32 -12.18
CA GLN A 67 5.00 -19.48 -11.31
C GLN A 67 3.73 -19.23 -10.51
N ALA A 68 2.81 -20.20 -10.58
CA ALA A 68 1.64 -20.17 -9.73
C ALA A 68 2.09 -19.97 -8.27
N PRO A 69 1.38 -19.17 -7.46
CA PRO A 69 1.76 -18.96 -6.08
C PRO A 69 1.95 -20.32 -5.38
N PRO A 70 2.91 -20.44 -4.44
CA PRO A 70 3.09 -21.68 -3.70
C PRO A 70 1.79 -22.07 -3.01
N SER A 71 1.63 -23.36 -2.69
CA SER A 71 0.42 -23.81 -1.99
C SER A 71 0.40 -23.23 -0.57
N ILE A 72 -0.80 -22.99 -0.04
CA ILE A 72 -0.95 -22.54 1.36
C ILE A 72 -0.33 -23.54 2.32
N ALA A 73 -0.46 -24.85 2.06
CA ALA A 73 0.11 -25.90 2.89
C ALA A 73 1.65 -25.80 2.98
N ASP A 74 2.32 -25.60 1.85
CA ASP A 74 3.78 -25.44 1.82
C ASP A 74 4.22 -24.15 2.53
N ARG A 75 3.51 -23.03 2.27
CA ARG A 75 3.85 -21.73 2.85
C ARG A 75 3.68 -21.69 4.36
N THR A 76 2.71 -22.42 4.89
CA THR A 76 2.33 -22.42 6.32
C THR A 76 2.96 -23.57 7.13
N GLN A 77 3.86 -24.34 6.52
CA GLN A 77 4.46 -25.49 7.18
C GLN A 77 5.22 -25.07 8.45
N GLY A 78 4.82 -25.65 9.59
CA GLY A 78 5.42 -25.37 10.90
C GLY A 78 4.99 -24.06 11.54
N MET A 79 4.00 -23.36 10.97
CA MET A 79 3.34 -22.21 11.60
C MET A 79 2.24 -22.68 12.55
N GLN A 80 1.94 -21.86 13.56
CA GLN A 80 0.81 -22.12 14.45
C GLN A 80 -0.49 -21.66 13.77
N ARG A 81 -1.36 -22.62 13.45
CA ARG A 81 -2.70 -22.32 12.92
C ARG A 81 -3.63 -21.77 14.01
N ILE A 82 -4.39 -20.74 13.68
CA ILE A 82 -5.43 -20.12 14.50
C ILE A 82 -6.74 -20.22 13.71
N GLU A 83 -7.62 -21.11 14.14
CA GLU A 83 -8.95 -21.27 13.52
C GLU A 83 -9.84 -20.06 13.82
N GLY A 84 -10.79 -19.78 12.92
CA GLY A 84 -11.76 -18.70 13.10
C GLY A 84 -12.51 -18.33 11.83
N PHE A 85 -13.24 -17.22 11.89
CA PHE A 85 -14.01 -16.68 10.78
C PHE A 85 -13.13 -16.36 9.57
N MET A 86 -11.94 -15.81 9.83
CA MET A 86 -10.79 -15.81 8.93
C MET A 86 -9.67 -16.60 9.59
N PRO A 87 -9.36 -17.82 9.12
CA PRO A 87 -8.24 -18.59 9.62
C PRO A 87 -6.92 -17.83 9.46
N MET A 88 -6.02 -18.00 10.43
CA MET A 88 -4.71 -17.34 10.43
C MET A 88 -3.60 -18.34 10.73
N HIS A 89 -2.37 -17.95 10.38
CA HIS A 89 -1.17 -18.71 10.71
C HIS A 89 -0.12 -17.78 11.30
N TRP A 90 0.43 -18.18 12.44
CA TRP A 90 1.49 -17.43 13.11
C TRP A 90 2.84 -18.08 12.88
N ASP A 91 3.75 -17.34 12.24
CA ASP A 91 5.16 -17.70 12.15
C ASP A 91 5.91 -17.08 13.33
N ALA A 92 6.14 -17.89 14.37
CA ALA A 92 6.87 -17.44 15.55
C ALA A 92 8.34 -17.07 15.28
N ARG A 93 8.95 -17.61 14.21
CA ARG A 93 10.35 -17.32 13.86
C ARG A 93 10.47 -15.99 13.13
N ALA A 94 9.53 -15.70 12.23
CA ALA A 94 9.52 -14.45 11.46
C ALA A 94 8.80 -13.30 12.20
N GLY A 95 7.95 -13.61 13.18
CA GLY A 95 7.07 -12.62 13.81
C GLY A 95 5.94 -12.18 12.89
N THR A 96 5.55 -13.03 11.94
CA THR A 96 4.61 -12.70 10.85
C THR A 96 3.27 -13.38 11.09
N LEU A 97 2.20 -12.61 10.95
CA LEU A 97 0.83 -13.09 10.97
C LEU A 97 0.30 -13.18 9.55
N TRP A 98 -0.11 -14.38 9.15
CA TRP A 98 -0.73 -14.69 7.87
C TRP A 98 -2.23 -14.87 8.05
N MET A 99 -3.02 -14.49 7.05
CA MET A 99 -4.47 -14.63 7.06
C MET A 99 -4.97 -15.27 5.77
N GLU A 100 -5.89 -16.22 5.90
CA GLU A 100 -6.60 -16.83 4.79
C GLU A 100 -7.84 -15.99 4.43
N ILE A 101 -7.95 -15.59 3.17
CA ILE A 101 -9.10 -14.88 2.61
C ILE A 101 -9.79 -15.81 1.61
N ALA A 102 -10.93 -16.36 2.01
CA ALA A 102 -11.79 -17.20 1.16
C ALA A 102 -13.09 -16.49 0.75
N ARG A 103 -13.46 -15.41 1.46
CA ARG A 103 -14.74 -14.70 1.31
C ARG A 103 -14.54 -13.43 0.51
N PHE A 104 -14.49 -13.59 -0.81
CA PHE A 104 -14.51 -12.45 -1.73
C PHE A 104 -15.93 -11.92 -1.90
N ASP A 105 -16.03 -10.63 -2.21
CA ASP A 105 -17.28 -9.91 -2.53
C ASP A 105 -18.37 -9.95 -1.45
N SER A 106 -18.03 -10.45 -0.26
CA SER A 106 -18.90 -10.52 0.90
C SER A 106 -18.67 -9.32 1.81
N GLU A 107 -19.75 -8.65 2.22
CA GLU A 107 -19.67 -7.53 3.15
C GLU A 107 -19.37 -7.99 4.59
N LEU A 108 -18.43 -7.30 5.22
CA LEU A 108 -17.90 -7.59 6.54
C LEU A 108 -17.87 -6.31 7.37
N LEU A 109 -18.26 -6.40 8.64
CA LEU A 109 -18.09 -5.30 9.58
C LEU A 109 -16.63 -5.21 10.03
N TYR A 110 -16.01 -4.05 9.84
CA TYR A 110 -14.65 -3.74 10.22
C TYR A 110 -14.64 -2.65 11.30
N VAL A 111 -14.18 -2.99 12.50
CA VAL A 111 -14.21 -2.11 13.69
C VAL A 111 -12.79 -1.88 14.18
N ARG A 112 -12.44 -0.63 14.44
CA ARG A 112 -11.16 -0.23 15.03
C ARG A 112 -11.39 0.11 16.50
N GLY A 113 -10.41 -0.12 17.36
CA GLY A 113 -10.55 0.26 18.75
C GLY A 113 -9.25 0.20 19.52
N LEU A 114 -9.27 0.67 20.76
CA LEU A 114 -8.15 0.66 21.69
C LEU A 114 -8.43 -0.35 22.81
N ALA A 115 -7.71 -1.48 22.89
CA ALA A 115 -7.85 -2.39 24.03
C ALA A 115 -7.16 -1.88 25.29
N ALA A 116 -6.16 -1.01 25.14
CA ALA A 116 -5.49 -0.31 26.24
C ALA A 116 -5.59 1.20 26.00
N GLY A 117 -5.89 1.94 27.07
CA GLY A 117 -5.86 3.41 27.04
C GLY A 117 -4.48 3.93 27.42
N VAL A 118 -4.27 5.22 27.17
CA VAL A 118 -3.06 5.96 27.55
C VAL A 118 -3.05 6.30 29.05
N GLY A 119 -4.21 6.25 29.71
CA GLY A 119 -4.35 6.53 31.14
C GLY A 119 -4.39 8.03 31.46
N SER A 120 -4.67 8.87 30.46
CA SER A 120 -4.92 10.30 30.62
C SER A 120 -6.23 10.67 29.94
N ASN A 121 -7.19 11.13 30.75
CA ASN A 121 -8.50 11.53 30.26
C ASN A 121 -8.41 12.75 29.33
N ASP A 122 -7.41 13.64 29.53
CA ASP A 122 -7.24 14.86 28.74
C ASP A 122 -6.81 14.57 27.28
N ILE A 123 -6.16 13.43 27.04
CA ILE A 123 -5.73 12.98 25.70
C ILE A 123 -6.89 12.27 24.96
N GLY A 124 -7.87 11.74 25.68
CA GLY A 124 -9.05 11.08 25.09
C GLY A 124 -8.77 9.72 24.44
N LEU A 125 -7.65 9.08 24.78
CA LEU A 125 -7.27 7.72 24.35
C LEU A 125 -7.60 6.72 25.46
N ASP A 126 -8.87 6.35 25.55
CA ASP A 126 -9.41 5.52 26.63
C ASP A 126 -9.40 4.02 26.32
N ARG A 127 -9.33 3.22 27.38
CA ARG A 127 -9.42 1.75 27.28
C ARG A 127 -10.80 1.34 26.78
N GLY A 128 -10.84 0.49 25.77
CA GLY A 128 -12.07 -0.02 25.15
C GLY A 128 -12.74 0.98 24.21
N GLN A 129 -12.09 2.11 23.90
CA GLN A 129 -12.64 3.10 22.99
C GLN A 129 -12.81 2.48 21.59
N ILE A 130 -14.02 2.57 21.06
CA ILE A 130 -14.32 2.16 19.69
C ILE A 130 -14.00 3.34 18.77
N GLY A 131 -13.10 3.11 17.83
CA GLY A 131 -12.76 4.05 16.78
C GLY A 131 -13.72 3.98 15.62
N ALA A 132 -13.29 4.48 14.46
CA ALA A 132 -14.13 4.44 13.28
C ALA A 132 -14.44 2.99 12.84
N THR A 133 -15.64 2.80 12.30
CA THR A 133 -16.12 1.51 11.76
C THR A 133 -16.34 1.64 10.26
N ALA A 134 -16.27 0.54 9.53
CA ALA A 134 -16.59 0.49 8.11
C ALA A 134 -17.23 -0.86 7.78
N ILE A 135 -18.06 -0.88 6.76
CA ILE A 135 -18.34 -2.13 6.04
C ILE A 135 -17.29 -2.26 4.96
N VAL A 136 -16.74 -3.46 4.79
CA VAL A 136 -15.69 -3.76 3.81
C VAL A 136 -16.01 -5.04 3.07
N ARG A 137 -15.46 -5.20 1.87
CA ARG A 137 -15.40 -6.47 1.15
C ARG A 137 -14.00 -6.67 0.59
N PHE A 138 -13.63 -7.93 0.37
CA PHE A 138 -12.38 -8.26 -0.29
C PHE A 138 -12.60 -8.48 -1.78
N GLU A 139 -11.83 -7.79 -2.61
CA GLU A 139 -11.86 -7.91 -4.06
C GLU A 139 -10.51 -8.43 -4.56
N ARG A 140 -10.52 -9.46 -5.41
CA ARG A 140 -9.30 -10.00 -6.01
C ARG A 140 -8.97 -9.22 -7.28
N VAL A 141 -7.77 -8.65 -7.34
CA VAL A 141 -7.25 -7.94 -8.52
C VAL A 141 -5.86 -8.46 -8.84
N GLY A 142 -5.77 -9.43 -9.76
CA GLY A 142 -4.51 -10.08 -10.14
C GLY A 142 -3.80 -10.69 -8.92
N PRO A 143 -2.54 -10.32 -8.62
CA PRO A 143 -1.79 -10.82 -7.46
C PRO A 143 -2.15 -10.10 -6.15
N LYS A 144 -3.16 -9.22 -6.15
CA LYS A 144 -3.56 -8.43 -4.98
C LYS A 144 -4.97 -8.79 -4.51
N VAL A 145 -5.18 -8.62 -3.21
CA VAL A 145 -6.51 -8.58 -2.60
C VAL A 145 -6.72 -7.19 -2.01
N LEU A 146 -7.74 -6.48 -2.49
CA LEU A 146 -8.09 -5.15 -2.02
C LEU A 146 -9.16 -5.25 -0.94
N MET A 147 -8.96 -4.55 0.17
CA MET A 147 -9.97 -4.32 1.19
C MET A 147 -10.71 -3.04 0.84
N VAL A 148 -11.88 -3.18 0.23
CA VAL A 148 -12.66 -2.08 -0.32
C VAL A 148 -13.80 -1.75 0.64
N GLN A 149 -13.96 -0.47 0.96
CA GLN A 149 -15.13 0.10 1.60
C GLN A 149 -16.09 0.60 0.52
N PRO A 150 -17.24 -0.07 0.30
CA PRO A 150 -18.24 0.39 -0.66
C PRO A 150 -18.91 1.68 -0.17
N ASN A 151 -19.43 2.47 -1.10
CA ASN A 151 -20.19 3.67 -0.75
C ASN A 151 -21.58 3.28 -0.26
N GLN A 152 -21.84 3.45 1.03
CA GLN A 152 -23.15 3.13 1.63
C GLN A 152 -24.15 4.28 1.60
N ARG A 153 -23.75 5.48 1.14
CA ARG A 153 -24.62 6.67 1.16
C ARG A 153 -25.68 6.64 0.07
N PHE A 154 -25.48 5.85 -0.97
CA PHE A 154 -26.39 5.71 -2.09
C PHE A 154 -26.78 4.24 -2.21
N ARG A 155 -28.06 3.95 -2.03
CA ARG A 155 -28.66 2.64 -2.27
C ARG A 155 -29.72 2.80 -3.34
N VAL A 156 -29.69 1.91 -4.31
CA VAL A 156 -30.69 1.85 -5.37
C VAL A 156 -31.76 0.87 -4.96
N ASP A 157 -33.02 1.30 -5.02
CA ASP A 157 -34.20 0.44 -4.91
C ASP A 157 -34.85 0.45 -6.29
N SER A 158 -34.19 -0.20 -7.26
CA SER A 158 -34.62 -0.33 -8.66
C SER A 158 -34.38 -1.77 -9.09
N ASP A 159 -35.33 -2.33 -9.82
CA ASP A 159 -35.24 -3.68 -10.39
C ASP A 159 -34.45 -3.68 -11.72
N ASN A 160 -34.01 -2.51 -12.21
CA ASN A 160 -33.25 -2.34 -13.45
C ASN A 160 -31.72 -2.46 -13.21
N ALA A 161 -31.12 -3.54 -13.70
CA ALA A 161 -29.69 -3.82 -13.52
C ALA A 161 -28.75 -2.76 -14.12
N ASP A 162 -29.16 -2.08 -15.19
CA ASP A 162 -28.34 -1.04 -15.83
C ASP A 162 -28.30 0.24 -15.00
N GLU A 163 -29.41 0.58 -14.32
CA GLU A 163 -29.46 1.72 -13.39
C GLU A 163 -28.65 1.46 -12.13
N VAL A 164 -28.72 0.23 -11.59
CA VAL A 164 -27.91 -0.17 -10.43
C VAL A 164 -26.43 -0.01 -10.74
N ARG A 165 -25.98 -0.57 -11.87
CA ARG A 165 -24.57 -0.48 -12.31
C ARG A 165 -24.12 0.95 -12.58
N ALA A 166 -24.91 1.74 -13.32
CA ALA A 166 -24.56 3.12 -13.63
C ALA A 166 -24.38 3.97 -12.37
N LEU A 167 -25.16 3.69 -11.32
CA LEU A 167 -25.03 4.40 -10.06
C LEU A 167 -23.90 3.86 -9.17
N GLU A 168 -23.65 2.55 -9.16
CA GLU A 168 -22.46 1.96 -8.51
C GLU A 168 -21.16 2.55 -9.09
N GLU A 169 -21.09 2.70 -10.41
CA GLU A 169 -19.95 3.31 -11.11
C GLU A 169 -19.86 4.83 -10.90
N ALA A 170 -21.00 5.51 -10.67
CA ALA A 170 -21.04 6.96 -10.45
C ALA A 170 -20.44 7.38 -9.10
N PHE A 171 -20.29 6.46 -8.15
CA PHE A 171 -19.84 6.77 -6.81
C PHE A 171 -18.51 6.10 -6.45
N ALA A 172 -17.53 6.92 -6.06
CA ALA A 172 -16.22 6.43 -5.65
C ALA A 172 -16.30 5.48 -4.44
N THR A 173 -15.66 4.33 -4.56
CA THR A 173 -15.35 3.42 -3.45
C THR A 173 -13.99 3.78 -2.86
N SER A 174 -13.77 3.41 -1.59
CA SER A 174 -12.49 3.65 -0.92
C SER A 174 -11.74 2.35 -0.73
N VAL A 175 -10.50 2.26 -1.20
CA VAL A 175 -9.62 1.14 -0.87
C VAL A 175 -8.91 1.43 0.45
N LEU A 176 -9.20 0.64 1.49
CA LEU A 176 -8.61 0.80 2.82
C LEU A 176 -7.25 0.11 2.94
N TRP A 177 -7.04 -0.97 2.19
CA TRP A 177 -5.78 -1.70 2.16
C TRP A 177 -5.64 -2.56 0.90
N GLY A 178 -4.39 -2.83 0.48
CA GLY A 178 -4.08 -3.78 -0.59
C GLY A 178 -3.07 -4.81 -0.13
N PHE A 179 -3.49 -6.07 -0.06
CA PHE A 179 -2.63 -7.21 0.25
C PHE A 179 -2.01 -7.79 -1.01
N THR A 180 -0.83 -8.37 -0.90
CA THR A 180 -0.23 -9.22 -1.94
C THR A 180 -0.52 -10.68 -1.60
N VAL A 181 -0.95 -11.46 -2.58
CA VAL A 181 -1.19 -12.90 -2.42
C VAL A 181 0.15 -13.64 -2.46
N GLU A 182 0.45 -14.33 -1.37
CA GLU A 182 1.74 -14.99 -1.13
C GLU A 182 1.67 -16.49 -1.33
N ALA A 183 0.47 -17.06 -1.18
CA ALA A 183 0.13 -18.43 -1.51
C ALA A 183 -1.35 -18.52 -1.83
N GLU A 184 -1.77 -19.52 -2.61
CA GLU A 184 -3.19 -19.75 -2.85
C GLU A 184 -3.50 -21.24 -3.01
N ALA A 185 -4.73 -21.62 -2.64
CA ALA A 185 -5.24 -22.97 -2.85
C ALA A 185 -6.77 -22.92 -2.87
N ASN A 186 -7.40 -23.59 -3.84
CA ASN A 186 -8.87 -23.77 -3.89
C ASN A 186 -9.69 -22.47 -3.77
N GLY A 187 -9.21 -21.38 -4.38
CA GLY A 187 -9.88 -20.07 -4.31
C GLY A 187 -9.68 -19.32 -2.99
N VAL A 188 -8.83 -19.83 -2.10
CA VAL A 188 -8.39 -19.14 -0.87
C VAL A 188 -7.05 -18.46 -1.13
N ALA A 189 -6.93 -17.19 -0.75
CA ALA A 189 -5.67 -16.44 -0.80
C ALA A 189 -5.05 -16.36 0.60
N LEU A 190 -3.75 -16.63 0.70
CA LEU A 190 -2.96 -16.36 1.90
C LEU A 190 -2.24 -15.03 1.74
N VAL A 191 -2.40 -14.15 2.72
CA VAL A 191 -1.79 -12.81 2.72
C VAL A 191 -1.03 -12.55 4.02
N ASP A 192 0.07 -11.79 3.95
CA ASP A 192 0.69 -11.23 5.14
C ASP A 192 -0.16 -10.05 5.63
N VAL A 193 -0.78 -10.21 6.81
CA VAL A 193 -1.61 -9.17 7.42
C VAL A 193 -0.81 -8.29 8.39
N THR A 194 0.43 -8.65 8.71
CA THR A 194 1.27 -7.97 9.71
C THR A 194 1.34 -6.46 9.52
N PRO A 195 1.66 -5.91 8.31
CA PRO A 195 1.75 -4.46 8.14
C PRO A 195 0.40 -3.76 8.28
N PHE A 196 -0.70 -4.46 7.97
CA PHE A 196 -2.05 -3.94 8.19
C PHE A 196 -2.41 -3.87 9.68
N VAL A 197 -1.98 -4.84 10.48
CA VAL A 197 -2.20 -4.86 11.94
C VAL A 197 -1.33 -3.81 12.65
N LEU A 198 -0.10 -3.59 12.18
CA LEU A 198 0.87 -2.70 12.83
C LEU A 198 0.70 -1.21 12.55
N ARG A 199 -0.24 -0.80 11.68
CA ARG A 199 -0.48 0.62 11.42
C ARG A 199 -1.24 1.28 12.57
N ASP A 200 -1.13 2.60 12.65
CA ASP A 200 -1.98 3.40 13.52
C ASP A 200 -3.40 3.49 12.94
N ALA A 201 -4.21 2.46 13.22
CA ALA A 201 -5.57 2.38 12.73
C ALA A 201 -6.53 3.35 13.44
N HIS A 202 -6.22 3.69 14.69
CA HIS A 202 -7.06 4.55 15.52
C HIS A 202 -6.78 6.04 15.31
N GLY A 203 -5.59 6.38 14.78
CA GLY A 203 -5.13 7.77 14.66
C GLY A 203 -4.58 8.29 15.99
N ALA A 204 -3.99 7.41 16.80
CA ALA A 204 -3.45 7.77 18.10
C ALA A 204 -2.30 8.79 18.00
N ALA A 205 -1.47 8.73 16.95
CA ALA A 205 -0.38 9.69 16.74
C ALA A 205 -0.88 11.14 16.70
N ASP A 206 -2.01 11.38 16.02
CA ASP A 206 -2.59 12.72 15.84
C ASP A 206 -3.25 13.24 17.13
N GLN A 207 -3.68 12.33 18.01
CA GLN A 207 -4.30 12.69 19.30
C GLN A 207 -3.28 12.98 20.40
N LEU A 208 -2.03 12.54 20.23
CA LEU A 208 -1.01 12.73 21.25
C LEU A 208 -0.48 14.17 21.27
N PRO A 209 -0.23 14.73 22.47
CA PRO A 209 0.26 16.09 22.58
C PRO A 209 1.74 16.16 22.15
N GLY A 210 1.98 16.59 20.91
CA GLY A 210 3.31 16.78 20.34
C GLY A 210 3.48 16.05 19.00
N ALA A 211 4.65 16.18 18.39
CA ALA A 211 4.94 15.49 17.13
C ALA A 211 5.32 14.02 17.42
N TYR A 212 4.31 13.14 17.48
CA TYR A 212 4.50 11.70 17.64
C TYR A 212 4.45 10.95 16.30
N THR A 213 5.32 9.96 16.14
CA THR A 213 5.36 9.06 14.99
C THR A 213 5.42 7.61 15.42
N LEU A 214 4.70 6.73 14.72
CA LEU A 214 4.73 5.29 14.93
C LEU A 214 6.14 4.73 14.68
N ASP A 215 6.62 3.94 15.62
CA ASP A 215 7.91 3.25 15.56
C ASP A 215 7.68 1.74 15.40
N LEU A 216 7.77 1.27 14.16
CA LEU A 216 7.56 -0.13 13.81
C LEU A 216 8.61 -1.06 14.43
N THR A 217 9.82 -0.57 14.72
CA THR A 217 10.88 -1.38 15.33
C THR A 217 10.59 -1.75 16.79
N ARG A 218 9.70 -1.00 17.43
CA ARG A 218 9.20 -1.23 18.79
C ARG A 218 7.72 -1.60 18.82
N SER A 219 7.18 -2.02 17.68
CA SER A 219 5.81 -2.45 17.53
C SER A 219 5.76 -3.92 17.09
N ALA A 220 4.78 -4.67 17.56
CA ALA A 220 4.65 -6.09 17.26
C ALA A 220 3.20 -6.55 17.37
N VAL A 221 2.86 -7.65 16.68
CA VAL A 221 1.57 -8.32 16.84
C VAL A 221 1.46 -8.82 18.28
N TYR A 222 0.35 -8.53 18.94
CA TYR A 222 0.06 -9.01 20.28
C TYR A 222 -0.72 -10.32 20.21
N LEU A 223 0.03 -11.41 20.01
CA LEU A 223 -0.52 -12.76 19.81
C LEU A 223 -1.47 -13.25 20.93
N PRO A 224 -1.25 -12.94 22.24
CA PRO A 224 -2.13 -13.45 23.29
C PRO A 224 -3.61 -13.07 23.14
N ARG A 225 -3.91 -11.94 22.46
CA ARG A 225 -5.28 -11.49 22.15
C ARG A 225 -5.60 -11.45 20.66
N THR A 226 -4.73 -12.01 19.82
CA THR A 226 -5.08 -12.32 18.44
C THR A 226 -5.79 -13.67 18.42
N LYS A 227 -7.08 -13.67 18.09
CA LYS A 227 -7.97 -14.83 18.24
C LYS A 227 -8.88 -14.96 17.03
N GLY A 228 -9.18 -16.21 16.67
CA GLY A 228 -10.26 -16.49 15.74
C GLY A 228 -11.42 -17.16 16.47
N PHE A 229 -12.63 -16.80 16.06
CA PHE A 229 -13.89 -17.32 16.55
C PHE A 229 -14.82 -17.60 15.36
N PRO A 230 -15.90 -18.39 15.51
CA PRO A 230 -16.76 -18.75 14.38
C PRO A 230 -17.42 -17.56 13.65
N GLN A 231 -17.64 -16.43 14.35
CA GLN A 231 -18.33 -15.26 13.83
C GLN A 231 -17.48 -13.98 13.86
N ASN A 232 -16.20 -14.05 14.22
CA ASN A 232 -15.27 -12.92 14.17
C ASN A 232 -13.82 -13.39 14.28
N THR A 233 -12.92 -12.56 13.80
CA THR A 233 -11.48 -12.62 13.98
C THR A 233 -11.05 -11.32 14.65
N GLU A 234 -10.23 -11.44 15.68
CA GLU A 234 -9.67 -10.34 16.45
C GLU A 234 -8.17 -10.29 16.22
N LEU A 235 -7.68 -9.11 15.83
CA LEU A 235 -6.27 -8.83 15.59
C LEU A 235 -5.83 -7.77 16.60
N GLU A 236 -4.74 -8.02 17.32
CA GLU A 236 -4.20 -7.03 18.27
C GLU A 236 -2.73 -6.77 18.00
N ALA A 237 -2.29 -5.52 18.19
CA ALA A 237 -0.90 -5.13 18.17
C ALA A 237 -0.52 -4.37 19.44
N THR A 238 0.76 -4.43 19.78
CA THR A 238 1.41 -3.45 20.63
C THR A 238 2.07 -2.45 19.70
N LEU A 239 1.57 -1.21 19.70
CA LEU A 239 2.19 -0.11 18.98
C LEU A 239 3.09 0.70 19.92
N THR A 240 4.09 1.36 19.36
CA THR A 240 4.94 2.29 20.08
C THR A 240 5.06 3.56 19.27
N PHE A 241 4.87 4.72 19.92
CA PHE A 241 5.02 6.02 19.29
C PHE A 241 6.25 6.73 19.88
N THR A 242 6.98 7.44 19.03
CA THR A 242 8.12 8.29 19.39
C THR A 242 7.74 9.73 19.23
N GLY A 243 8.00 10.57 20.22
CA GLY A 243 7.90 12.02 20.10
C GLY A 243 9.24 12.69 20.38
N ASP A 244 9.40 13.92 19.89
CA ASP A 244 10.60 14.74 20.13
C ASP A 244 10.68 15.31 21.56
N GLY A 245 9.71 14.97 22.43
CA GLY A 245 9.67 15.36 23.83
C GLY A 245 9.32 16.82 24.07
N ARG A 246 8.93 17.58 23.04
CA ARG A 246 8.54 19.00 23.17
C ARG A 246 7.07 19.21 23.53
N GLY A 247 6.29 18.14 23.64
CA GLY A 247 4.91 18.18 24.10
C GLY A 247 4.82 18.37 25.61
N ALA A 248 4.27 19.50 26.04
CA ALA A 248 3.97 19.79 27.44
C ALA A 248 2.79 18.92 27.94
N GLY A 249 3.07 17.66 28.27
CA GLY A 249 2.14 16.74 28.92
C GLY A 249 2.87 15.98 30.02
N ALA A 250 2.59 16.34 31.28
CA ALA A 250 3.17 15.67 32.44
C ALA A 250 2.82 14.18 32.41
N GLY A 251 3.84 13.32 32.25
CA GLY A 251 3.71 11.86 32.42
C GLY A 251 4.26 11.00 31.27
N PHE A 252 4.40 11.53 30.05
CA PHE A 252 4.86 10.75 28.90
C PHE A 252 6.36 10.97 28.62
N GLY A 253 7.21 10.53 29.54
CA GLY A 253 8.64 10.40 29.25
C GLY A 253 8.84 9.32 28.20
N ARG A 254 9.37 9.64 27.02
CA ARG A 254 9.81 8.72 25.92
C ARG A 254 9.00 7.40 25.86
N GLY A 255 7.67 7.49 25.86
CA GLY A 255 6.80 6.39 26.30
C GLY A 255 6.01 5.70 25.18
N SER A 256 5.91 4.37 25.26
CA SER A 256 5.14 3.47 24.39
C SER A 256 3.64 3.55 24.65
N ILE A 257 2.82 3.58 23.61
CA ILE A 257 1.35 3.57 23.72
C ILE A 257 0.80 2.35 23.01
N ARG A 258 0.24 1.42 23.81
CA ARG A 258 -0.37 0.19 23.33
C ARG A 258 -1.73 0.49 22.67
N ALA A 259 -1.72 0.77 21.37
CA ALA A 259 -2.93 0.97 20.57
C ALA A 259 -3.28 -0.29 19.77
N VAL A 260 -4.58 -0.53 19.56
CA VAL A 260 -5.14 -1.81 19.10
C VAL A 260 -5.59 -1.80 17.66
N ALA A 261 -5.40 -2.98 17.07
CA ALA A 261 -5.71 -3.36 15.72
C ALA A 261 -7.13 -3.95 15.66
N PRO A 262 -7.69 -4.20 14.47
CA PRO A 262 -9.13 -4.15 14.27
C PRO A 262 -9.84 -5.47 14.57
N SER A 263 -11.12 -5.39 14.94
CA SER A 263 -12.04 -6.52 14.92
C SER A 263 -12.82 -6.58 13.61
N CYS A 264 -13.01 -7.80 13.07
CA CYS A 264 -13.83 -8.06 11.89
C CYS A 264 -14.40 -9.50 12.02
N ALA A 265 -15.63 -9.89 11.75
CA ALA A 265 -16.89 -9.28 11.39
C ALA A 265 -17.97 -10.27 11.79
N ARG A 266 -19.07 -9.83 12.40
CA ARG A 266 -20.32 -10.61 12.29
C ARG A 266 -20.78 -10.49 10.85
N ALA A 267 -20.80 -11.59 10.09
CA ALA A 267 -21.46 -11.62 8.80
C ALA A 267 -22.93 -11.17 9.02
N ARG A 268 -23.37 -10.14 8.30
CA ARG A 268 -24.82 -9.95 8.17
C ARG A 268 -25.33 -11.19 7.43
N PRO A 269 -26.29 -11.95 7.97
CA PRO A 269 -26.99 -12.91 7.13
C PRO A 269 -27.55 -12.15 5.93
N SER A 270 -27.33 -12.69 4.73
CA SER A 270 -27.99 -12.25 3.51
C SER A 270 -29.45 -11.96 3.86
N MET A 271 -29.84 -10.69 3.79
CA MET A 271 -31.20 -10.29 4.05
C MET A 271 -31.99 -10.75 2.84
N SER A 272 -32.56 -11.96 2.95
CA SER A 272 -33.62 -12.43 2.07
C SER A 272 -34.57 -11.26 1.79
N PRO A 273 -34.91 -10.95 0.53
CA PRO A 273 -35.85 -9.89 0.23
C PRO A 273 -37.14 -10.23 0.99
N ARG A 274 -37.52 -9.39 1.94
CA ARG A 274 -38.78 -9.57 2.64
C ARG A 274 -39.88 -9.62 1.57
N PRO A 275 -40.81 -10.57 1.63
CA PRO A 275 -41.98 -10.51 0.76
C PRO A 275 -42.68 -9.18 1.03
N ARG A 276 -42.87 -8.39 -0.04
CA ARG A 276 -43.63 -7.14 0.02
C ARG A 276 -45.08 -7.50 0.43
N PRO A 277 -45.74 -6.71 1.30
CA PRO A 277 -47.15 -6.93 1.64
C PRO A 277 -48.06 -6.74 0.42
#